data_AF-A0A511UY77-F1
#
_entry.id   AF-A0A511UY77-F1
#
_cell.length_a   1.000
_cell.length_b   1.000
_cell.length_c   1.000
_cell.angle_alpha   90.00
_cell.angle_beta   90.00
_cell.angle_gamma   90.00
#
_symmetry.space_group_name_H-M   'P 1'
#
loop_
_entity.id
_entity.type
_entity.pdbx_description
1 polymer ?
#
loop_
_entity_poly.entity_id
_entity_poly.type
_entity_poly.pdbx_seq_one_letter_code
_entity_poly.pdbx_strand_id
1 'polypeptide(L)'
;MKKIANWTHHLYSLIAFIALSVGAIVALLFIVSLIIGGNIGEGLAVRAGKLMNQAIYLAAMAMFFGLIHIYTAKRHTLTLKDE
;
A
#
# COMPACT_ATOMS: atom_id res chain seq x y z
N MET A 1 21.38 14.57 -5.78
CA MET A 1 19.99 14.62 -5.25
C MET A 1 18.94 13.96 -6.18
N LYS A 2 18.94 14.21 -7.51
CA LYS A 2 17.98 13.56 -8.46
C LYS A 2 18.00 12.02 -8.46
N LYS A 3 19.17 11.39 -8.30
CA LYS A 3 19.31 9.92 -8.32
C LYS A 3 18.65 9.22 -7.11
N ILE A 4 18.71 9.85 -5.94
CA ILE A 4 18.10 9.34 -4.69
C ILE A 4 16.58 9.46 -4.77
N ALA A 5 16.08 10.57 -5.31
CA ALA A 5 14.65 10.78 -5.55
C ALA A 5 14.06 9.72 -6.50
N ASN A 6 14.72 9.41 -7.61
CA ASN A 6 14.23 8.38 -8.54
C ASN A 6 14.19 6.99 -7.89
N TRP A 7 15.18 6.67 -7.06
CA TRP A 7 15.22 5.39 -6.33
C TRP A 7 14.08 5.28 -5.32
N THR A 8 13.84 6.32 -4.51
CA THR A 8 12.74 6.32 -3.53
C THR A 8 11.37 6.28 -4.20
N HIS A 9 11.21 6.90 -5.37
CA HIS A 9 9.98 6.83 -6.15
C HIS A 9 9.70 5.41 -6.67
N HIS A 10 10.69 4.75 -7.27
CA HIS A 10 10.53 3.37 -7.72
C HIS A 10 10.21 2.43 -6.56
N LEU A 11 10.93 2.56 -5.44
CA LEU A 11 10.70 1.75 -4.26
C LEU A 11 9.29 1.97 -3.68
N TYR A 12 8.85 3.23 -3.57
CA TYR A 12 7.49 3.57 -3.17
C TYR A 12 6.46 2.91 -4.09
N SER A 13 6.58 3.10 -5.40
CA SER A 13 5.61 2.58 -6.36
C SER A 13 5.50 1.06 -6.30
N LEU A 14 6.61 0.36 -6.12
CA LEU A 14 6.66 -1.10 -6.06
C LEU A 14 6.02 -1.62 -4.78
N ILE A 15 6.34 -1.03 -3.62
CA ILE A 15 5.74 -1.43 -2.34
C ILE A 15 4.25 -1.09 -2.33
N ALA A 16 3.86 0.08 -2.84
CA ALA A 16 2.46 0.48 -2.94
C ALA A 16 1.66 -0.47 -3.86
N PHE A 17 2.23 -0.86 -5.00
CA PHE A 17 1.61 -1.81 -5.91
C PHE A 17 1.41 -3.19 -5.27
N ILE A 18 2.41 -3.69 -4.54
CA ILE A 18 2.30 -4.96 -3.80
C ILE A 18 1.22 -4.85 -2.72
N ALA A 19 1.22 -3.77 -1.94
CA ALA A 19 0.23 -3.56 -0.88
C ALA A 19 -1.20 -3.52 -1.44
N LEU A 20 -1.41 -2.82 -2.57
CA LEU A 20 -2.70 -2.73 -3.23
C LEU A 20 -3.16 -4.09 -3.79
N SER A 21 -2.22 -4.86 -4.36
CA SER A 21 -2.49 -6.21 -4.86
C SER A 21 -2.93 -7.17 -3.74
N VAL A 22 -2.26 -7.10 -2.58
CA VAL A 22 -2.65 -7.89 -1.40
C VAL A 22 -4.03 -7.46 -0.89
N GLY A 23 -4.32 -6.15 -0.87
CA GLY A 23 -5.65 -5.64 -0.53
C GLY A 23 -6.76 -6.20 -1.44
N ALA A 24 -6.50 -6.29 -2.75
CA ALA A 24 -7.43 -6.89 -3.70
C ALA A 24 -7.66 -8.39 -3.43
N ILE A 25 -6.60 -9.15 -3.13
CA ILE A 25 -6.70 -10.57 -2.77
C ILE A 25 -7.52 -10.75 -1.49
N VAL A 26 -7.29 -9.91 -0.47
CA VAL A 26 -8.07 -9.94 0.78
C VAL A 26 -9.56 -9.68 0.51
N ALA A 27 -9.88 -8.70 -0.36
CA ALA A 27 -11.26 -8.42 -0.73
C ALA A 27 -11.94 -9.64 -1.37
N LEU A 28 -11.25 -10.33 -2.29
CA LEU A 28 -11.76 -11.57 -2.89
C LEU A 28 -11.97 -12.67 -1.84
N LEU A 29 -11.03 -12.85 -0.91
CA LEU A 29 -11.16 -13.83 0.16
C LEU A 29 -12.35 -13.53 1.08
N PHE A 30 -12.63 -12.25 1.35
CA PHE A 30 -13.82 -11.84 2.09
C PHE A 30 -15.11 -12.14 1.33
N ILE A 31 -15.18 -11.86 0.03
CA ILE A 31 -16.35 -12.21 -0.79
C ILE A 31 -16.58 -13.72 -0.79
N VAL A 32 -15.54 -14.52 -0.98
CA VAL A 32 -15.62 -15.98 -0.94
C VAL A 32 -16.06 -16.49 0.43
N SER A 33 -15.55 -15.90 1.51
CA SER A 33 -15.98 -16.21 2.88
C SER A 33 -17.47 -15.97 3.09
N LEU A 34 -18.01 -14.85 2.57
CA LEU A 34 -19.43 -14.54 2.65
C LEU A 34 -20.30 -15.52 1.87
N ILE A 35 -19.83 -15.99 0.70
CA ILE A 35 -20.57 -16.97 -0.11
C ILE A 35 -20.59 -18.35 0.55
N ILE A 36 -19.47 -18.81 1.09
CA ILE A 36 -19.36 -20.14 1.72
C ILE A 36 -20.12 -20.18 3.04
N GLY A 37 -19.96 -19.14 3.88
CA GLY A 37 -20.57 -19.07 5.20
C GLY A 37 -20.12 -20.18 6.17
N GLY A 38 -20.76 -20.20 7.34
CA GLY A 38 -20.46 -21.16 8.41
C GLY A 38 -19.04 -21.06 8.97
N ASN A 39 -18.61 -22.10 9.68
CA ASN A 39 -17.30 -22.16 10.36
C ASN A 39 -16.11 -22.04 9.37
N ILE A 40 -16.27 -22.57 8.15
CA ILE A 40 -15.24 -22.49 7.09
C ILE A 40 -15.10 -21.06 6.57
N GLY A 41 -16.23 -20.37 6.33
CA GLY A 41 -16.24 -18.96 5.95
C GLY A 41 -15.61 -18.08 7.03
N GLU A 42 -15.95 -18.28 8.30
CA GLU A 42 -15.36 -17.55 9.42
C GLU A 42 -13.83 -17.69 9.45
N GLY A 43 -13.31 -18.92 9.33
CA GLY A 43 -11.87 -19.17 9.30
C GLY A 43 -11.15 -18.47 8.14
N LEU A 44 -11.80 -18.38 6.97
CA LEU A 44 -11.28 -17.63 5.81
C LEU A 44 -11.27 -16.12 6.07
N ALA A 45 -12.33 -15.56 6.66
CA ALA A 45 -12.41 -14.13 6.99
C ALA A 45 -11.35 -13.73 8.01
N VAL A 46 -11.14 -14.54 9.06
CA VAL A 46 -10.11 -14.27 10.09
C VAL A 46 -8.71 -14.29 9.48
N ARG A 47 -8.43 -15.26 8.59
CA ARG A 47 -7.14 -15.32 7.88
C ARG A 47 -6.95 -14.14 6.93
N ALA A 48 -8.00 -13.74 6.20
CA ALA A 48 -7.99 -12.58 5.32
C ALA A 48 -7.72 -11.29 6.12
N GLY A 49 -8.34 -11.13 7.29
CA GLY A 49 -8.07 -10.01 8.20
C GLY A 49 -6.63 -9.97 8.70
N LYS A 50 -6.03 -11.13 9.02
CA LYS A 50 -4.62 -11.20 9.42
C LYS A 50 -3.67 -10.81 8.28
N LEU A 51 -3.96 -11.25 7.06
CA LEU A 51 -3.24 -10.84 5.85
C LEU A 51 -3.36 -9.34 5.60
N MET A 52 -4.56 -8.76 5.77
CA MET A 52 -4.77 -7.32 5.64
C MET A 52 -3.91 -6.54 6.63
N ASN A 53 -3.84 -6.99 7.88
CA ASN A 53 -3.05 -6.30 8.89
C ASN A 53 -1.55 -6.25 8.51
N GLN A 54 -1.02 -7.34 7.95
CA GLN A 54 0.34 -7.37 7.41
C GLN A 54 0.52 -6.44 6.20
N ALA A 55 -0.48 -6.36 5.33
CA ALA A 55 -0.48 -5.46 4.18
C ALA A 55 -0.48 -3.98 4.59
N ILE A 56 -1.21 -3.63 5.66
CA ILE A 56 -1.25 -2.26 6.20
C ILE A 56 0.13 -1.83 6.70
N TYR A 57 0.87 -2.70 7.40
CA TYR A 57 2.25 -2.40 7.80
C TYR A 57 3.17 -2.15 6.59
N LEU A 58 3.01 -2.93 5.52
CA LEU A 58 3.75 -2.75 4.28
C LEU A 58 3.40 -1.41 3.61
N ALA A 59 2.12 -1.05 3.58
CA ALA A 59 1.63 0.22 3.03
C ALA A 59 2.13 1.42 3.84
N ALA A 60 2.17 1.31 5.18
CA ALA A 60 2.73 2.35 6.04
C ALA A 60 4.23 2.57 5.75
N MET A 61 4.98 1.49 5.50
CA MET A 61 6.38 1.58 5.12
C MET A 61 6.55 2.22 3.72
N ALA A 62 5.66 1.92 2.77
CA ALA A 62 5.61 2.63 1.49
C ALA A 62 5.38 4.14 1.71
N MET A 63 4.38 4.52 2.50
CA MET A 63 4.09 5.92 2.81
C MET A 63 5.29 6.65 3.40
N PHE A 64 6.05 6.01 4.28
CA PHE A 64 7.28 6.59 4.83
C PHE A 64 8.30 6.95 3.73
N PHE A 65 8.57 6.03 2.81
CA PHE A 65 9.46 6.31 1.67
C PHE A 65 8.89 7.35 0.71
N GLY A 66 7.56 7.33 0.49
CA GLY A 66 6.86 8.34 -0.31
C GLY A 66 6.98 9.74 0.28
N LEU A 67 6.83 9.87 1.60
CA LEU A 67 7.03 11.13 2.33
C LEU A 67 8.48 11.61 2.21
N ILE A 68 9.46 10.73 2.45
CA ILE A 68 10.89 11.08 2.26
C ILE A 68 11.14 11.58 0.83
N HIS A 69 10.56 10.91 -0.17
CA HIS A 69 10.66 11.34 -1.56
C HIS A 69 10.11 12.75 -1.75
N ILE A 70 8.90 13.05 -1.26
CA ILE A 70 8.26 14.36 -1.39
C ILE A 70 9.13 15.47 -0.76
N TYR A 71 9.62 15.26 0.46
CA TYR A 71 10.48 16.24 1.15
C TYR A 71 11.84 16.41 0.47
N THR A 72 12.42 15.33 -0.05
CA THR A 72 13.73 15.37 -0.74
C THR A 72 13.62 15.97 -2.14
N ALA A 73 12.49 15.75 -2.84
CA ALA A 73 12.23 16.28 -4.16
C ALA A 73 12.03 17.81 -4.17
N LYS A 74 11.86 18.44 -2.99
CA LYS A 74 11.66 19.90 -2.80
C LYS A 74 10.59 20.52 -3.70
N ARG A 75 9.71 19.72 -4.30
CA ARG A 75 8.53 20.22 -5.01
C ARG A 75 7.48 20.54 -3.95
N HIS A 76 7.66 21.68 -3.30
CA HIS A 76 6.55 22.29 -2.57
C HIS A 76 5.42 22.45 -3.57
N THR A 77 4.29 21.80 -3.33
CA THR A 77 3.12 21.88 -4.22
C THR A 77 2.60 23.33 -4.39
N LEU A 78 3.15 24.27 -3.60
CA LEU A 78 2.87 25.71 -3.59
C LEU A 78 4.00 26.60 -4.14
N THR A 79 5.09 26.06 -4.70
CA THR A 79 5.94 26.90 -5.56
C THR A 79 5.24 27.04 -6.90
N LEU A 80 4.38 28.06 -7.01
CA LEU A 80 4.05 28.68 -8.29
C LEU A 80 5.37 28.80 -9.05
N LYS A 81 5.44 28.13 -10.19
CA LYS A 81 6.48 28.37 -11.17
C LYS A 81 6.13 29.75 -11.73
N ASP A 82 6.66 30.80 -11.12
CA ASP A 82 6.68 32.13 -11.73
C ASP A 82 7.58 32.03 -12.96
N GLU A 83 6.95 31.73 -14.08
CA GLU A 83 7.38 32.12 -15.43
C GLU A 83 6.20 32.83 -16.09
#